data_AF-A0A9X3J334-F1
#
_entry.id   AF-A0A9X3J334-F1
#
_cell.length_a   1.000
_cell.length_b   1.000
_cell.length_c   1.000
_cell.angle_alpha   90.00
_cell.angle_beta   90.00
_cell.angle_gamma   90.00
#
_symmetry.space_group_name_H-M   'P 1'
#
loop_
_entity.id
_entity.type
_entity.pdbx_description
1 polymer ?
#
loop_
_entity_poly.entity_id
_entity_poly.type
_entity_poly.pdbx_seq_one_letter_code
_entity_poly.pdbx_strand_id
1 'polypeptide(L)'
;MGAPGRARVRRRRAQVDRRSDRSADQEGVGAQAGIHRVGGGAARRRKEAGFKTKAEIDAELAAENAKEMEKVEREYIKTRIKEYKQLDVDTGKFIDDVEKETAKWAAAKDPQKAADKGIKPLQDRFKALIKQIDKLSERSTKGGNTQASYNKLFRPLEEIVNNLGPSIASDAAFTEAIKNARTELEGINKALEEIEKDETLTVNKFKDGEGEGEAKDEKK
;
A
#
# COMPACT_ATOMS: atom_id res chain seq x y z
N MET A 1 -52.54 -0.74 -37.91
CA MET A 1 -52.87 0.30 -38.92
C MET A 1 -52.68 1.67 -38.30
N GLY A 2 -51.93 2.57 -38.97
CA GLY A 2 -52.02 4.02 -38.73
C GLY A 2 -50.86 4.70 -37.98
N ALA A 3 -49.69 4.83 -38.61
CA ALA A 3 -48.90 6.07 -38.53
C ALA A 3 -49.22 6.88 -39.80
N PRO A 4 -49.19 8.24 -39.83
CA PRO A 4 -47.90 8.97 -39.81
C PRO A 4 -47.95 10.42 -39.28
N GLY A 5 -46.79 11.04 -39.10
CA GLY A 5 -46.70 12.50 -38.93
C GLY A 5 -45.30 13.02 -38.61
N ARG A 6 -44.44 13.16 -39.64
CA ARG A 6 -43.11 13.77 -39.56
C ARG A 6 -43.17 15.30 -39.51
N ALA A 7 -42.09 15.87 -38.97
CA ALA A 7 -41.45 17.14 -39.31
C ALA A 7 -41.96 18.43 -38.67
N ARG A 8 -41.08 19.05 -37.87
CA ARG A 8 -40.63 20.44 -38.08
C ARG A 8 -39.30 20.68 -37.35
N VAL A 9 -38.23 20.64 -38.13
CA VAL A 9 -36.91 21.18 -37.80
C VAL A 9 -36.94 22.69 -38.05
N ARG A 10 -36.12 23.42 -37.29
CA ARG A 10 -35.62 24.80 -37.55
C ARG A 10 -36.55 25.95 -37.15
N ARG A 11 -36.16 26.68 -36.09
CA ARG A 11 -35.92 28.14 -36.05
C ARG A 11 -35.79 28.62 -34.60
N ARG A 12 -34.57 28.90 -34.16
CA ARG A 12 -34.22 29.95 -33.19
C ARG A 12 -32.68 30.01 -33.08
N ARG A 13 -32.06 30.46 -34.17
CA ARG A 13 -30.68 30.93 -34.24
C ARG A 13 -30.79 32.38 -34.71
N ALA A 14 -30.94 33.31 -33.78
CA ALA A 14 -30.94 34.75 -34.01
C ALA A 14 -31.00 35.49 -32.65
N GLN A 15 -29.92 35.41 -31.87
CA GLN A 15 -29.66 36.37 -30.80
C GLN A 15 -28.14 36.46 -30.55
N VAL A 16 -27.41 36.61 -31.64
CA VAL A 16 -26.04 37.10 -31.71
C VAL A 16 -26.10 38.12 -32.85
N ASP A 17 -25.45 39.28 -32.68
CA ASP A 17 -25.44 40.48 -33.56
C ASP A 17 -26.32 41.65 -33.12
N ARG A 18 -25.97 42.30 -31.99
CA ARG A 18 -26.17 43.76 -31.73
C ARG A 18 -25.23 44.31 -30.64
N ARG A 19 -23.94 43.97 -30.65
CA ARG A 19 -22.91 44.65 -29.81
C ARG A 19 -21.57 44.76 -30.53
N SER A 20 -21.62 45.13 -31.79
CA SER A 20 -20.51 45.65 -32.58
C SER A 20 -20.97 47.03 -33.05
N ASP A 21 -20.05 47.99 -33.05
CA ASP A 21 -20.25 49.42 -33.34
C ASP A 21 -20.81 50.29 -32.21
N ARG A 22 -19.93 50.59 -31.24
CA ARG A 22 -19.74 51.98 -30.81
C ARG A 22 -18.36 52.21 -30.20
N SER A 23 -17.72 53.26 -30.72
CA SER A 23 -16.67 54.09 -30.11
C SER A 23 -15.27 53.49 -29.97
N ALA A 24 -14.55 53.52 -31.09
CA ALA A 24 -13.17 53.99 -31.10
C ALA A 24 -13.12 55.51 -30.88
N ASP A 25 -11.96 56.01 -30.44
CA ASP A 25 -11.54 57.41 -30.24
C ASP A 25 -11.93 58.10 -28.93
N GLN A 26 -11.09 57.92 -27.91
CA GLN A 26 -10.48 59.05 -27.21
C GLN A 26 -9.19 58.62 -26.50
N GLU A 27 -8.04 58.99 -27.09
CA GLU A 27 -6.77 59.10 -26.38
C GLU A 27 -6.84 60.31 -25.42
N GLY A 28 -6.35 60.13 -24.19
CA GLY A 28 -6.37 61.15 -23.15
C GLY A 28 -5.58 60.73 -21.91
N VAL A 29 -4.24 60.79 -22.05
CA VAL A 29 -3.19 60.99 -21.03
C VAL A 29 -3.62 60.98 -19.55
N GLY A 30 -3.10 60.02 -18.78
CA GLY A 30 -3.17 60.04 -17.30
C GLY A 30 -2.33 58.94 -16.66
N ALA A 31 -1.11 59.27 -16.25
CA ALA A 31 -0.20 58.41 -15.52
C ALA A 31 -0.78 57.96 -14.16
N GLN A 32 -0.71 56.67 -13.83
CA GLN A 32 -0.43 56.23 -12.46
C GLN A 32 0.01 54.76 -12.35
N ALA A 33 1.21 54.62 -11.79
CA ALA A 33 1.72 53.54 -10.96
C ALA A 33 1.58 52.09 -11.46
N GLY A 34 2.68 51.60 -12.04
CA GLY A 34 2.95 50.17 -12.14
C GLY A 34 2.97 49.50 -10.77
N ILE A 35 1.96 48.67 -10.51
CA ILE A 35 2.06 47.61 -9.51
C ILE A 35 2.82 46.47 -10.17
N HIS A 36 4.15 46.56 -10.10
CA HIS A 36 5.02 45.43 -10.39
C HIS A 36 4.61 44.25 -9.52
N ARG A 37 4.50 43.08 -10.17
CA ARG A 37 4.31 41.75 -9.60
C ARG A 37 5.48 41.41 -8.64
N VAL A 38 5.48 41.92 -7.39
CA VAL A 38 6.50 41.60 -6.36
C VAL A 38 6.20 40.25 -5.66
N GLY A 39 5.83 39.23 -6.42
CA GLY A 39 5.62 37.88 -5.88
C GLY A 39 6.87 36.98 -5.97
N GLY A 40 7.68 37.13 -7.03
CA GLY A 40 8.78 36.21 -7.34
C GLY A 40 10.11 36.54 -6.67
N GLY A 41 10.44 37.83 -6.50
CA GLY A 41 11.74 38.27 -5.97
C GLY A 41 11.91 38.07 -4.46
N ALA A 42 10.81 38.14 -3.70
CA ALA A 42 10.84 37.88 -2.26
C ALA A 42 11.00 36.39 -1.94
N ALA A 43 10.37 35.50 -2.72
CA ALA A 43 10.50 34.06 -2.56
C ALA A 43 11.92 33.56 -2.89
N ARG A 44 12.54 34.08 -3.97
CA ARG A 44 13.94 33.76 -4.31
C ARG A 44 14.92 34.24 -3.25
N ARG A 45 14.80 35.49 -2.78
CA ARG A 45 15.65 36.03 -1.71
C ARG A 45 15.50 35.29 -0.38
N ARG A 46 14.29 34.80 -0.06
CA ARG A 46 14.07 33.94 1.12
C ARG A 46 14.79 32.60 0.98
N LYS A 47 14.68 31.95 -0.18
CA LYS A 47 15.38 30.69 -0.46
C LYS A 47 16.91 30.85 -0.47
N GLU A 48 17.42 31.93 -1.05
CA GLU A 48 18.86 32.28 -1.07
C GLU A 48 19.41 32.62 0.32
N ALA A 49 18.56 33.15 1.22
CA ALA A 49 18.88 33.40 2.63
C ALA A 49 18.66 32.18 3.55
N GLY A 50 18.38 30.99 2.99
CA GLY A 50 18.20 29.75 3.75
C GLY A 50 16.83 29.57 4.41
N PHE A 51 15.86 30.45 4.15
CA PHE A 51 14.49 30.26 4.65
C PHE A 51 13.78 29.19 3.83
N LYS A 52 13.43 28.09 4.50
CA LYS A 52 12.56 27.05 3.96
C LYS A 52 11.18 27.64 3.64
N THR A 53 10.65 27.26 2.50
CA THR A 53 9.27 27.56 2.12
C THR A 53 8.31 26.78 3.01
N LYS A 54 7.06 27.23 3.13
CA LYS A 54 6.02 26.48 3.85
C LYS A 54 5.92 25.03 3.35
N ALA A 55 6.02 24.82 2.03
CA ALA A 55 5.99 23.48 1.44
C ALA A 55 7.18 22.61 1.88
N GLU A 56 8.38 23.18 1.99
CA GLU A 56 9.57 22.46 2.49
C GLU A 56 9.43 22.13 3.99
N ILE A 57 8.91 23.06 4.80
CA ILE A 57 8.64 22.82 6.23
C ILE A 57 7.57 21.74 6.42
N ASP A 58 6.46 21.82 5.67
CA ASP A 58 5.37 20.84 5.73
C ASP A 58 5.86 19.45 5.30
N ALA A 59 6.73 19.36 4.29
CA ALA A 59 7.33 18.10 3.83
C ALA A 59 8.29 17.49 4.87
N GLU A 60 9.11 18.30 5.54
CA GLU A 60 9.98 17.85 6.63
C GLU A 60 9.17 17.34 7.83
N LEU A 61 8.15 18.09 8.25
CA LEU A 61 7.24 17.69 9.32
C LEU A 61 6.52 16.37 8.99
N ALA A 62 6.06 16.21 7.75
CA ALA A 62 5.44 14.95 7.30
C ALA A 62 6.43 13.78 7.35
N ALA A 63 7.69 14.00 6.94
CA ALA A 63 8.73 12.98 6.97
C ALA A 63 9.14 12.60 8.41
N GLU A 64 9.24 13.56 9.32
CA GLU A 64 9.50 13.29 10.75
C GLU A 64 8.33 12.51 11.37
N ASN A 65 7.10 12.94 11.14
CA ASN A 65 5.91 12.22 11.62
C ASN A 65 5.86 10.79 11.08
N ALA A 66 6.20 10.58 9.80
CA ALA A 66 6.25 9.24 9.22
C ALA A 66 7.32 8.35 9.87
N LYS A 67 8.48 8.91 10.23
CA LYS A 67 9.53 8.17 10.95
C LYS A 67 9.10 7.78 12.36
N GLU A 68 8.47 8.69 13.10
CA GLU A 68 7.98 8.39 14.45
C GLU A 68 6.85 7.35 14.42
N MET A 69 5.93 7.45 13.46
CA MET A 69 4.91 6.40 13.27
C MET A 69 5.56 5.06 12.94
N GLU A 70 6.49 5.02 11.99
CA GLU A 70 7.19 3.79 11.62
C GLU A 70 7.96 3.19 12.80
N LYS A 71 8.55 4.02 13.66
CA LYS A 71 9.20 3.55 14.89
C LYS A 71 8.20 2.80 15.78
N VAL A 72 7.04 3.38 16.06
CA VAL A 72 6.00 2.75 16.89
C VAL A 72 5.53 1.42 16.26
N GLU A 73 5.41 1.37 14.93
CA GLU A 73 5.04 0.15 14.22
C GLU A 73 6.14 -0.94 14.27
N ARG A 74 7.42 -0.54 14.19
CA ARG A 74 8.55 -1.46 14.39
C ARG A 74 8.63 -1.97 15.84
N GLU A 75 8.35 -1.13 16.83
CA GLU A 75 8.23 -1.54 18.24
C GLU A 75 7.08 -2.56 18.45
N TYR A 76 5.95 -2.32 17.79
CA TYR A 76 4.83 -3.25 17.77
C TYR A 76 5.25 -4.62 17.23
N ILE A 77 6.01 -4.66 16.13
CA ILE A 77 6.53 -5.91 15.54
C ILE A 77 7.58 -6.55 16.45
N LYS A 78 8.51 -5.79 17.00
CA LYS A 78 9.55 -6.31 17.90
C LYS A 78 8.94 -7.03 19.11
N THR A 79 7.84 -6.49 19.63
CA THR A 79 7.08 -7.12 20.70
C THR A 79 6.49 -8.49 20.28
N ARG A 80 6.28 -8.74 18.99
CA ARG A 80 5.70 -9.97 18.42
C ARG A 80 6.67 -10.72 17.50
N ILE A 81 7.97 -10.49 17.69
CA ILE A 81 8.97 -10.91 16.70
C ILE A 81 9.00 -12.42 16.51
N LYS A 82 8.76 -13.19 17.58
CA LYS A 82 8.71 -14.65 17.53
C LYS A 82 7.55 -15.14 16.66
N GLU A 83 6.38 -14.54 16.79
CA GLU A 83 5.21 -14.93 16.01
C GLU A 83 5.31 -14.51 14.54
N TYR A 84 5.91 -13.35 14.25
CA TYR A 84 6.22 -12.95 12.88
C TYR A 84 7.26 -13.87 12.24
N LYS A 85 8.34 -14.24 12.95
CA LYS A 85 9.30 -15.24 12.45
C LYS A 85 8.66 -16.61 12.20
N GLN A 86 7.75 -17.03 13.07
CA GLN A 86 7.02 -18.28 12.86
C GLN A 86 6.12 -18.19 11.62
N LEU A 87 5.44 -17.06 11.40
CA LEU A 87 4.69 -16.81 10.17
C LEU A 87 5.59 -16.93 8.93
N ASP A 88 6.81 -16.40 8.96
CA ASP A 88 7.75 -16.49 7.83
C ASP A 88 8.17 -17.93 7.55
N VAL A 89 8.45 -18.71 8.59
CA VAL A 89 8.75 -20.14 8.48
C VAL A 89 7.59 -20.91 7.85
N ASP A 90 6.36 -20.67 8.32
CA ASP A 90 5.18 -21.37 7.84
C ASP A 90 4.80 -20.95 6.41
N THR A 91 5.02 -19.68 6.07
CA THR A 91 4.84 -19.14 4.71
C THR A 91 5.87 -19.73 3.76
N GLY A 92 7.15 -19.84 4.16
CA GLY A 92 8.19 -20.47 3.37
C GLY A 92 7.88 -21.94 3.07
N LYS A 93 7.47 -22.71 4.08
CA LYS A 93 7.01 -24.09 3.90
C LYS A 93 5.81 -24.18 2.96
N PHE A 94 4.87 -23.24 3.08
CA PHE A 94 3.70 -23.20 2.20
C PHE A 94 4.10 -22.98 0.74
N ILE A 95 5.00 -22.03 0.45
CA ILE A 95 5.51 -21.78 -0.90
C ILE A 95 6.17 -23.04 -1.48
N ASP A 96 7.02 -23.71 -0.69
CA ASP A 96 7.68 -24.95 -1.09
C ASP A 96 6.69 -26.08 -1.37
N ASP A 97 5.66 -26.22 -0.53
CA ASP A 97 4.65 -27.25 -0.71
C ASP A 97 3.78 -26.98 -1.93
N VAL A 98 3.45 -25.71 -2.22
CA VAL A 98 2.73 -25.33 -3.45
C VAL A 98 3.54 -25.75 -4.69
N GLU A 99 4.83 -25.44 -4.75
CA GLU A 99 5.70 -25.84 -5.87
C GLU A 99 5.82 -27.36 -6.00
N LYS A 100 6.02 -28.08 -4.89
CA LYS A 100 6.17 -29.53 -4.89
C LYS A 100 4.89 -30.25 -5.27
N GLU A 101 3.75 -29.85 -4.70
CA GLU A 101 2.47 -30.50 -4.97
C GLU A 101 2.02 -30.27 -6.41
N THR A 102 2.13 -29.05 -6.94
CA THR A 102 1.75 -28.79 -8.34
C THR A 102 2.62 -29.59 -9.32
N ALA A 103 3.92 -29.75 -9.04
CA ALA A 103 4.80 -30.62 -9.81
C ALA A 103 4.39 -32.10 -9.72
N LYS A 104 4.01 -32.59 -8.54
CA LYS A 104 3.49 -33.96 -8.36
C LYS A 104 2.19 -34.19 -9.11
N TRP A 105 1.28 -33.21 -9.13
CA TRP A 105 0.03 -33.33 -9.88
C TRP A 105 0.31 -33.43 -11.37
N ALA A 106 1.17 -32.55 -11.91
CA ALA A 106 1.55 -32.57 -13.32
C ALA A 106 2.20 -33.90 -13.75
N ALA A 107 2.98 -34.53 -12.85
CA ALA A 107 3.63 -35.83 -13.10
C ALA A 107 2.74 -37.06 -12.79
N ALA A 108 1.54 -36.86 -12.24
CA ALA A 108 0.66 -37.96 -11.89
C ALA A 108 0.10 -38.65 -13.14
N LYS A 109 -0.27 -39.92 -13.01
CA LYS A 109 -0.96 -40.66 -14.08
C LYS A 109 -2.29 -39.98 -14.50
N ASP A 110 -2.93 -39.31 -13.55
CA ASP A 110 -4.15 -38.53 -13.74
C ASP A 110 -3.96 -37.18 -13.04
N PRO A 111 -3.44 -36.16 -13.75
CA PRO A 111 -3.16 -34.86 -13.18
C PRO A 111 -4.38 -34.14 -12.62
N GLN A 112 -5.53 -34.27 -13.28
CA GLN A 112 -6.77 -33.64 -12.82
C GLN A 112 -7.20 -34.20 -11.47
N LYS A 113 -7.25 -35.53 -11.34
CA LYS A 113 -7.63 -36.17 -10.08
C LYS A 113 -6.64 -35.91 -8.95
N ALA A 114 -5.36 -35.74 -9.26
CA ALA A 114 -4.35 -35.35 -8.28
C ALA A 114 -4.59 -33.91 -7.79
N ALA A 115 -4.81 -32.98 -8.71
CA ALA A 115 -5.10 -31.59 -8.41
C ALA A 115 -6.39 -31.41 -7.60
N ASP A 116 -7.49 -32.08 -7.98
CA ASP A 116 -8.77 -32.00 -7.26
C ASP A 116 -8.65 -32.35 -5.77
N LYS A 117 -7.73 -33.27 -5.43
CA LYS A 117 -7.45 -33.66 -4.05
C LYS A 117 -6.47 -32.73 -3.34
N GLY A 118 -5.50 -32.19 -4.07
CA GLY A 118 -4.40 -31.40 -3.51
C GLY A 118 -4.70 -29.92 -3.34
N ILE A 119 -5.58 -29.34 -4.17
CA ILE A 119 -5.88 -27.90 -4.16
C ILE A 119 -6.51 -27.45 -2.83
N LYS A 120 -7.54 -28.16 -2.38
CA LYS A 120 -8.32 -27.76 -1.20
C LYS A 120 -7.47 -27.67 0.09
N PRO A 121 -6.61 -28.66 0.41
CA PRO A 121 -5.66 -28.54 1.52
C PRO A 121 -4.73 -27.32 1.45
N LEU A 122 -4.21 -26.99 0.26
CA LEU A 122 -3.36 -25.80 0.08
C LEU A 122 -4.15 -24.51 0.28
N GLN A 123 -5.37 -24.42 -0.26
CA GLN A 123 -6.25 -23.27 -0.02
C GLN A 123 -6.58 -23.06 1.45
N ASP A 124 -6.81 -24.13 2.20
CA ASP A 124 -7.13 -24.04 3.63
C ASP A 124 -5.91 -23.62 4.47
N ARG A 125 -4.72 -24.13 4.13
CA ARG A 125 -3.46 -23.66 4.74
C ARG A 125 -3.20 -22.19 4.45
N PHE A 126 -3.39 -21.75 3.21
CA PHE A 126 -3.22 -20.35 2.85
C PHE A 126 -4.17 -19.43 3.63
N LYS A 127 -5.45 -19.81 3.75
CA LYS A 127 -6.43 -19.10 4.59
C LYS A 127 -6.01 -19.02 6.06
N ALA A 128 -5.35 -20.05 6.59
CA ALA A 128 -4.81 -20.02 7.94
C ALA A 128 -3.67 -19.01 8.08
N LEU A 129 -2.76 -18.94 7.09
CA LEU A 129 -1.69 -17.93 7.06
C LEU A 129 -2.25 -16.50 6.97
N ILE A 130 -3.26 -16.26 6.12
CA ILE A 130 -3.96 -14.96 6.04
C ILE A 130 -4.54 -14.58 7.40
N LYS A 131 -5.23 -15.49 8.08
CA LYS A 131 -5.76 -15.24 9.43
C LYS A 131 -4.66 -14.95 10.46
N GLN A 132 -3.51 -15.59 10.34
CA GLN A 132 -2.38 -15.37 11.23
C GLN A 132 -1.79 -13.98 11.03
N ILE A 133 -1.53 -13.55 9.80
CA ILE A 133 -1.03 -12.20 9.53
C ILE A 133 -2.07 -11.12 9.88
N ASP A 134 -3.37 -11.37 9.62
CA ASP A 134 -4.44 -10.47 10.05
C ASP A 134 -4.49 -10.34 11.58
N LYS A 135 -4.30 -11.43 12.32
CA LYS A 135 -4.25 -11.39 13.78
C LYS A 135 -3.03 -10.60 14.26
N LEU A 136 -1.86 -10.86 13.68
CA LEU A 136 -0.61 -10.21 14.08
C LEU A 136 -0.64 -8.72 13.80
N SER A 137 -1.20 -8.30 12.66
CA SER A 137 -1.25 -6.92 12.20
C SER A 137 -2.50 -6.15 12.63
N GLU A 138 -3.35 -6.72 13.49
CA GLU A 138 -4.66 -6.15 13.84
C GLU A 138 -5.47 -5.75 12.60
N ARG A 139 -5.57 -6.68 11.63
CA ARG A 139 -6.19 -6.50 10.31
C ARG A 139 -5.52 -5.40 9.49
N SER A 140 -4.20 -5.48 9.36
CA SER A 140 -3.36 -4.52 8.63
C SER A 140 -3.38 -3.09 9.19
N THR A 141 -3.81 -2.88 10.43
CA THR A 141 -3.73 -1.57 11.10
C THR A 141 -2.39 -1.34 11.82
N LYS A 142 -1.60 -2.41 11.97
CA LYS A 142 -0.29 -2.42 12.64
C LYS A 142 0.79 -3.07 11.79
N GLY A 143 2.04 -2.72 12.08
CA GLY A 143 3.26 -3.26 11.48
C GLY A 143 3.87 -2.43 10.36
N GLY A 144 3.32 -1.23 10.06
CA GLY A 144 4.00 -0.22 9.23
C GLY A 144 4.49 -0.76 7.88
N ASN A 145 5.74 -0.41 7.52
CA ASN A 145 6.33 -0.86 6.25
C ASN A 145 6.51 -2.37 6.17
N THR A 146 6.79 -3.06 7.28
CA THR A 146 6.91 -4.53 7.27
C THR A 146 5.57 -5.19 6.94
N GLN A 147 4.45 -4.67 7.46
CA GLN A 147 3.12 -5.12 7.06
C GLN A 147 2.84 -4.83 5.58
N ALA A 148 3.31 -3.71 5.05
CA ALA A 148 3.21 -3.43 3.63
C ALA A 148 3.99 -4.47 2.79
N SER A 149 5.15 -4.95 3.25
CA SER A 149 5.88 -6.04 2.61
C SER A 149 5.12 -7.37 2.67
N TYR A 150 4.50 -7.71 3.81
CA TYR A 150 3.60 -8.87 3.88
C TYR A 150 2.46 -8.77 2.87
N ASN A 151 1.83 -7.60 2.73
CA ASN A 151 0.77 -7.40 1.73
C ASN A 151 1.28 -7.59 0.28
N LYS A 152 2.52 -7.22 -0.02
CA LYS A 152 3.16 -7.46 -1.32
C LYS A 152 3.44 -8.94 -1.58
N LEU A 153 3.72 -9.72 -0.53
CA LEU A 153 3.90 -11.17 -0.63
C LEU A 153 2.56 -11.92 -0.75
N PHE A 154 1.62 -11.63 0.15
CA PHE A 154 0.39 -12.41 0.30
C PHE A 154 -0.62 -12.19 -0.84
N ARG A 155 -0.67 -11.00 -1.46
CA ARG A 155 -1.60 -10.76 -2.59
C ARG A 155 -1.27 -11.62 -3.82
N PRO A 156 -0.02 -11.66 -4.34
CA PRO A 156 0.32 -12.58 -5.42
C PRO A 156 0.16 -14.05 -5.04
N LEU A 157 0.47 -14.43 -3.79
CA LEU A 157 0.24 -15.80 -3.33
C LEU A 157 -1.24 -16.18 -3.34
N GLU A 158 -2.13 -15.26 -2.97
CA GLU A 158 -3.57 -15.48 -3.06
C GLU A 158 -4.02 -15.74 -4.50
N GLU A 159 -3.50 -14.96 -5.46
CA GLU A 159 -3.76 -15.16 -6.88
C GLU A 159 -3.29 -16.54 -7.35
N ILE A 160 -2.09 -16.98 -6.97
CA ILE A 160 -1.58 -18.32 -7.29
C ILE A 160 -2.52 -19.40 -6.73
N VAL A 161 -2.87 -19.29 -5.45
CA VAL A 161 -3.66 -20.29 -4.73
C VAL A 161 -5.08 -20.42 -5.27
N ASN A 162 -5.67 -19.31 -5.72
CA ASN A 162 -7.01 -19.30 -6.32
C ASN A 162 -7.01 -19.86 -7.76
N ASN A 163 -5.87 -19.87 -8.43
CA ASN A 163 -5.72 -20.32 -9.82
C ASN A 163 -4.98 -21.65 -9.97
N LEU A 164 -4.77 -22.40 -8.89
CA LEU A 164 -4.14 -23.71 -8.94
C LEU A 164 -4.89 -24.65 -9.89
N GLY A 165 -4.12 -25.42 -10.67
CA GLY A 165 -4.65 -26.38 -11.62
C GLY A 165 -3.67 -27.51 -11.90
N PRO A 166 -4.10 -28.55 -12.64
CA PRO A 166 -3.30 -29.76 -12.86
C PRO A 166 -2.00 -29.55 -13.63
N SER A 167 -1.88 -28.45 -14.39
CA SER A 167 -0.72 -28.16 -15.22
C SER A 167 -0.04 -26.83 -14.88
N ILE A 168 -0.40 -26.20 -13.75
CA ILE A 168 0.14 -24.88 -13.38
C ILE A 168 1.67 -24.89 -13.21
N ALA A 169 2.25 -26.03 -12.82
CA ALA A 169 3.69 -26.19 -12.70
C ALA A 169 4.45 -26.06 -14.04
N SER A 170 3.77 -26.17 -15.18
CA SER A 170 4.36 -25.96 -16.50
C SER A 170 4.28 -24.51 -16.97
N ASP A 171 3.57 -23.64 -16.23
CA ASP A 171 3.48 -22.22 -16.53
C ASP A 171 4.74 -21.49 -16.05
N ALA A 172 5.39 -20.78 -16.97
CA ALA A 172 6.55 -19.95 -16.65
C ALA A 172 6.18 -18.83 -15.66
N ALA A 173 4.98 -18.26 -15.77
CA ALA A 173 4.50 -17.22 -14.88
C ALA A 173 4.33 -17.74 -13.44
N PHE A 174 3.88 -18.99 -13.27
CA PHE A 174 3.82 -19.64 -11.95
C PHE A 174 5.21 -19.79 -11.33
N THR A 175 6.16 -20.31 -12.10
CA THR A 175 7.55 -20.50 -11.63
C THR A 175 8.18 -19.17 -11.22
N GLU A 176 7.98 -18.12 -12.02
CA GLU A 176 8.44 -16.77 -11.70
C GLU A 176 7.75 -16.21 -10.46
N ALA A 177 6.43 -16.40 -10.31
CA ALA A 177 5.69 -15.92 -9.16
C ALA A 177 6.13 -16.60 -7.85
N ILE A 178 6.42 -17.92 -7.87
CA ILE A 178 7.00 -18.64 -6.73
C ILE A 178 8.39 -18.11 -6.38
N LYS A 179 9.24 -17.85 -7.37
CA LYS A 179 10.56 -17.23 -7.15
C LYS A 179 10.44 -15.85 -6.52
N ASN A 180 9.56 -15.00 -7.06
CA ASN A 180 9.33 -13.65 -6.54
C ASN A 180 8.78 -13.71 -5.10
N ALA A 181 7.87 -14.64 -4.79
CA ALA A 181 7.38 -14.84 -3.43
C ALA A 181 8.50 -15.21 -2.45
N ARG A 182 9.46 -16.06 -2.86
CA ARG A 182 10.65 -16.36 -2.04
C ARG A 182 11.52 -15.12 -1.81
N THR A 183 11.77 -14.33 -2.84
CA THR A 183 12.55 -13.08 -2.73
C THR A 183 11.88 -12.06 -1.80
N GLU A 184 10.57 -11.87 -1.91
CA GLU A 184 9.82 -10.99 -1.00
C GLU A 184 9.88 -11.52 0.45
N LEU A 185 9.72 -12.84 0.65
CA LEU A 185 9.84 -13.45 1.98
C LEU A 185 11.25 -13.29 2.57
N GLU A 186 12.31 -13.41 1.77
CA GLU A 186 13.68 -13.13 2.22
C GLU A 186 13.86 -11.66 2.63
N GLY A 187 13.25 -10.73 1.89
CA GLY A 187 13.24 -9.31 2.24
C GLY A 187 12.55 -9.04 3.59
N ILE A 188 11.41 -9.71 3.83
CA ILE A 188 10.68 -9.63 5.10
C ILE A 188 11.53 -10.20 6.24
N ASN A 189 12.13 -11.38 6.07
CA ASN A 189 13.00 -11.98 7.08
C ASN A 189 14.14 -11.03 7.49
N LYS A 190 14.79 -10.37 6.52
CA LYS A 190 15.83 -9.37 6.81
C LYS A 190 15.28 -8.19 7.60
N ALA A 191 14.12 -7.66 7.24
CA ALA A 191 13.48 -6.57 7.98
C ALA A 191 13.13 -6.99 9.42
N LEU A 192 12.66 -8.23 9.64
CA LEU A 192 12.42 -8.76 10.97
C LEU A 192 13.72 -8.90 11.77
N GLU A 193 14.80 -9.38 11.17
CA GLU A 193 16.11 -9.45 11.82
C GLU A 193 16.64 -8.08 12.22
N GLU A 194 16.49 -7.08 11.34
CA GLU A 194 16.86 -5.69 11.64
C GLU A 194 16.04 -5.15 12.81
N ILE A 195 14.71 -5.39 12.84
CA ILE A 195 13.85 -4.99 13.96
C ILE A 195 14.23 -5.71 15.26
N GLU A 196 14.51 -7.01 15.20
CA GLU A 196 14.89 -7.80 16.37
C GLU A 196 16.17 -7.29 17.03
N LYS A 197 17.19 -6.98 16.20
CA LYS A 197 18.52 -6.54 16.64
C LYS A 197 18.59 -5.04 16.94
N ASP A 198 17.58 -4.25 16.55
CA ASP A 198 17.56 -2.81 16.78
C ASP A 198 17.28 -2.48 18.25
N GLU A 199 18.34 -2.27 19.04
CA GLU A 199 18.29 -1.95 20.47
C GLU A 199 17.57 -0.63 20.79
N THR A 200 17.37 0.25 19.80
CA THR A 200 16.66 1.54 19.99
C THR A 200 15.15 1.39 20.08
N LEU A 201 14.62 0.23 19.68
CA LEU A 201 13.20 -0.11 19.73
C LEU A 201 12.83 -0.73 21.08
N THR A 202 11.76 -0.23 21.69
CA THR A 202 11.22 -0.75 22.94
C THR A 202 10.26 -1.91 22.70
N VAL A 203 10.22 -2.86 23.66
CA VAL A 203 9.29 -3.99 23.67
C VAL A 203 8.18 -3.70 24.67
N ASN A 204 6.93 -3.83 24.24
CA ASN A 204 5.79 -3.66 25.12
C ASN A 204 5.64 -4.85 26.08
N LYS A 205 5.93 -4.62 27.37
CA LYS A 205 5.87 -5.63 28.43
C LYS A 205 4.46 -6.13 28.75
N PHE A 206 3.42 -5.39 28.35
CA PHE A 206 2.03 -5.72 28.67
C PHE A 206 1.39 -6.70 27.68
N LYS A 207 2.09 -7.08 26.61
CA LYS A 207 1.53 -7.98 25.58
C LYS A 207 1.14 -9.37 26.13
N ASP A 208 1.88 -9.87 27.11
CA ASP A 208 1.64 -11.19 27.72
C ASP A 208 0.84 -11.11 29.04
N GLY A 209 0.32 -9.93 29.41
CA GLY A 209 -0.46 -9.76 30.64
C GLY A 209 0.37 -9.75 31.94
N GLU A 210 1.71 -9.68 31.88
CA GLU A 210 2.56 -9.45 33.05
C GLU A 210 2.65 -7.94 33.40
N GLY A 211 1.48 -7.37 33.66
CA GLY A 211 1.30 -5.96 34.00
C GLY A 211 0.80 -5.74 35.42
N GLU A 212 1.42 -6.38 36.42
CA GLU A 212 1.19 -6.00 37.82
C GLU A 212 2.51 -5.68 38.52
N GLY A 213 2.56 -4.49 39.11
CA GLY A 213 3.51 -4.16 40.18
C GLY A 213 4.41 -2.97 39.89
N GLU A 214 3.88 -1.75 40.01
CA GLU A 214 4.39 -0.72 40.94
C GLU A 214 3.59 0.58 40.78
N ALA A 215 2.33 0.56 41.21
CA ALA A 215 1.73 1.77 41.76
C ALA A 215 2.17 1.83 43.23
N LYS A 216 3.27 2.53 43.51
CA LYS A 216 3.59 2.95 44.88
C LYS A 216 2.54 3.98 45.29
N ASP A 217 1.62 3.48 46.09
CA ASP A 217 0.72 4.24 46.95
C ASP A 217 1.59 5.04 47.94
N GLU A 218 1.74 6.35 47.72
CA GLU A 218 2.21 7.28 48.75
C GLU A 218 1.07 8.23 49.10
N LYS A 219 0.14 7.71 49.90
CA LYS A 219 -0.56 8.51 50.91
C LYS A 219 0.28 8.54 52.18
N LYS A 220 0.84 9.69 52.51
CA LYS A 220 0.88 10.16 53.90
C LYS A 220 0.95 11.67 53.98
#